data_AF-A0A412NLW3-F1
#
_entry.id   AF-A0A412NLW3-F1
#
_cell.length_a   1.000
_cell.length_b   1.000
_cell.length_c   1.000
_cell.angle_alpha   90.00
_cell.angle_beta   90.00
_cell.angle_gamma   90.00
#
_symmetry.space_group_name_H-M   'P 1'
#
loop_
_entity.id
_entity.type
_entity.pdbx_description
1 polymer ?
#
loop_
_entity_poly.entity_id
_entity_poly.type
_entity_poly.pdbx_seq_one_letter_code
_entity_poly.pdbx_strand_id
1 'polypeptide(L)'
;MKPFMDEEFLLSTPTAQKLYHDFAETMPILDYHCHINPEEIAKDVCFENITQVWLGGDHYKWRQMRSNGVDEYYITGDAPAREKFQKWAETLEKAVGNPLFHWSHLELKRYFGYHGVLNGETAEEVWNLCNQKLQEPSMSVRNLIRRSGVTLICTTDDPADSLYWHKELAADDSFEVQVLPAWRPDKAMNIEKPDYAEYLKKLGQAAGCQIETFADLKMALKKRMDAFEEMGCRASDHALEYVMYVPETEENLEKIFAKRKQGEMLTKEEELKFKTAFMAFAAEEYTKRNWAMQLHYGCKRDNNAARYAQFGPDTGYDCINNYAPSAQMTDFLNALNEKNSLPKTIIYSLNPNDDEAIGTILGCFQDAGVAGKIQQGSAWWFNDHKTGMIKQMTSLANLGLLGNFLGMLTDSRSFLSYSRHEYFRRILCELIGDWVENGEYPDDERMLGKIIKDISYNNAVRYFEFELKEVY
;
A
#
# COMPACT_ATOMS: atom_id res chain seq x y z
N MET A 1 -17.08 -23.09 22.76
CA MET A 1 -16.01 -22.71 21.81
C MET A 1 -16.64 -21.81 20.76
N LYS A 2 -16.05 -20.64 20.45
CA LYS A 2 -16.57 -19.78 19.37
C LYS A 2 -16.40 -20.50 18.02
N PRO A 3 -17.37 -20.46 17.10
CA PRO A 3 -17.18 -20.93 15.73
C PRO A 3 -16.05 -20.14 15.03
N PHE A 4 -15.36 -20.79 14.09
CA PHE A 4 -14.38 -20.12 13.25
C PHE A 4 -15.09 -19.14 12.29
N MET A 5 -14.61 -17.90 12.20
CA MET A 5 -15.10 -16.87 11.26
C MET A 5 -16.61 -16.57 11.40
N ASP A 6 -17.13 -16.60 12.62
CA ASP A 6 -18.47 -16.11 12.92
C ASP A 6 -18.57 -14.59 12.74
N GLU A 7 -19.75 -14.02 12.99
CA GLU A 7 -19.95 -12.56 12.86
C GLU A 7 -19.12 -11.76 13.87
N GLU A 8 -18.75 -12.39 15.00
CA GLU A 8 -17.92 -11.85 16.07
C GLU A 8 -16.43 -12.15 15.88
N PHE A 9 -16.02 -12.53 14.67
CA PHE A 9 -14.64 -12.84 14.37
C PHE A 9 -13.74 -11.65 14.76
N LEU A 10 -12.75 -11.94 15.62
CA LEU A 10 -11.82 -10.98 16.24
C LEU A 10 -12.42 -9.96 17.21
N LEU A 11 -13.71 -10.06 17.55
CA LEU A 11 -14.39 -9.20 18.51
C LEU A 11 -14.68 -10.01 19.78
N SER A 12 -13.92 -9.76 20.84
CA SER A 12 -14.00 -10.53 22.08
C SER A 12 -14.83 -9.87 23.17
N THR A 13 -14.98 -8.55 23.13
CA THR A 13 -15.71 -7.75 24.14
C THR A 13 -17.02 -7.15 23.62
N PRO A 14 -18.06 -6.97 24.46
CA PRO A 14 -19.30 -6.32 24.05
C PRO A 14 -19.09 -4.93 23.44
N THR A 15 -18.13 -4.16 23.98
CA THR A 15 -17.76 -2.86 23.43
C THR A 15 -17.18 -2.99 22.01
N ALA A 16 -16.25 -3.92 21.76
CA ALA A 16 -15.70 -4.13 20.42
C ALA A 16 -16.77 -4.53 19.39
N GLN A 17 -17.71 -5.40 19.79
CA GLN A 17 -18.84 -5.82 18.95
C GLN A 17 -19.69 -4.62 18.53
N LYS A 18 -20.06 -3.80 19.51
CA LYS A 18 -20.84 -2.58 19.28
C LYS A 18 -20.09 -1.58 18.38
N LEU A 19 -18.81 -1.33 18.67
CA LEU A 19 -17.99 -0.42 17.87
C LEU A 19 -17.90 -0.85 16.41
N TYR A 20 -17.75 -2.14 16.16
CA TYR A 20 -17.68 -2.67 14.80
C TYR A 20 -19.04 -2.61 14.10
N HIS A 21 -20.07 -3.24 14.66
CA HIS A 21 -21.36 -3.39 13.99
C HIS A 21 -22.14 -2.08 13.85
N ASP A 22 -22.06 -1.18 14.83
CA ASP A 22 -22.82 0.07 14.81
C ASP A 22 -22.10 1.20 14.04
N PHE A 23 -20.76 1.16 13.95
CA PHE A 23 -19.98 2.26 13.39
C PHE A 23 -19.00 1.89 12.29
N ALA A 24 -18.20 0.82 12.42
CA ALA A 24 -17.13 0.51 11.46
C ALA A 24 -17.61 -0.24 10.21
N GLU A 25 -18.52 -1.19 10.40
CA GLU A 25 -18.94 -2.15 9.38
C GLU A 25 -19.54 -1.47 8.14
N THR A 26 -20.34 -0.42 8.34
CA THR A 26 -21.03 0.29 7.25
C THR A 26 -20.21 1.41 6.62
N MET A 27 -18.97 1.67 7.09
CA MET A 27 -18.17 2.76 6.55
C MET A 27 -17.69 2.43 5.12
N PRO A 28 -17.72 3.40 4.19
CA PRO A 28 -17.14 3.20 2.86
C PRO A 28 -15.64 2.95 2.94
N ILE A 29 -15.08 2.38 1.88
CA ILE A 29 -13.64 2.19 1.73
C ILE A 29 -13.06 3.33 0.88
N LEU A 30 -11.96 3.89 1.38
CA LEU A 30 -11.06 4.77 0.64
C LEU A 30 -9.70 4.10 0.67
N ASP A 31 -9.29 3.54 -0.46
CA ASP A 31 -8.02 2.82 -0.58
C ASP A 31 -6.95 3.74 -1.17
N TYR A 32 -6.36 4.57 -0.32
CA TYR A 32 -5.46 5.66 -0.73
C TYR A 32 -4.06 5.19 -1.16
N HIS A 33 -3.77 3.89 -1.15
CA HIS A 33 -2.56 3.31 -1.72
C HIS A 33 -2.75 1.83 -2.05
N CYS A 34 -2.70 1.50 -3.34
CA CYS A 34 -2.73 0.12 -3.82
C CYS A 34 -1.94 -0.06 -5.13
N HIS A 35 -1.89 -1.30 -5.60
CA HIS A 35 -1.17 -1.73 -6.79
C HIS A 35 -2.08 -2.44 -7.82
N ILE A 36 -3.40 -2.26 -7.72
CA ILE A 36 -4.34 -2.85 -8.68
C ILE A 36 -4.20 -2.20 -10.06
N ASN A 37 -4.46 -2.97 -11.12
CA ASN A 37 -4.28 -2.52 -12.48
C ASN A 37 -5.48 -1.66 -12.95
N PRO A 38 -5.30 -0.37 -13.28
CA PRO A 38 -6.40 0.48 -13.74
C PRO A 38 -7.00 0.02 -15.07
N GLU A 39 -6.25 -0.69 -15.92
CA GLU A 39 -6.78 -1.30 -17.15
C GLU A 39 -7.86 -2.33 -16.87
N GLU A 40 -7.69 -3.16 -15.84
CA GLU A 40 -8.65 -4.21 -15.49
C GLU A 40 -9.96 -3.60 -14.96
N ILE A 41 -9.88 -2.43 -14.32
CA ILE A 41 -11.05 -1.64 -13.91
C ILE A 41 -11.73 -1.03 -15.14
N ALA A 42 -10.96 -0.38 -16.02
CA ALA A 42 -11.48 0.28 -17.20
C ALA A 42 -12.22 -0.72 -18.13
N LYS A 43 -11.64 -1.91 -18.32
CA LYS A 43 -12.21 -2.99 -19.13
C LYS A 43 -13.27 -3.83 -18.40
N ASP A 44 -13.51 -3.56 -17.12
CA ASP A 44 -14.41 -4.33 -16.26
C ASP A 44 -14.22 -5.85 -16.37
N VAL A 45 -12.97 -6.29 -16.21
CA VAL A 45 -12.57 -7.69 -16.45
C VAL A 45 -13.35 -8.65 -15.55
N CYS A 46 -13.74 -9.80 -16.10
CA CYS A 46 -14.14 -10.98 -15.32
C CYS A 46 -12.99 -11.98 -15.30
N PHE A 47 -12.66 -12.51 -14.13
CA PHE A 47 -11.63 -13.54 -14.00
C PHE A 47 -12.17 -14.90 -14.43
N GLU A 48 -11.34 -15.68 -15.12
CA GLU A 48 -11.72 -17.00 -15.65
C GLU A 48 -11.91 -18.03 -14.53
N ASN A 49 -11.07 -17.96 -13.49
CA ASN A 49 -11.06 -18.92 -12.40
C ASN A 49 -10.42 -18.35 -11.12
N ILE A 50 -10.63 -19.04 -9.99
CA ILE A 50 -10.14 -18.60 -8.68
C ILE A 50 -8.61 -18.52 -8.61
N THR A 51 -7.88 -19.38 -9.33
CA THR A 51 -6.41 -19.31 -9.38
C THR A 51 -5.94 -17.99 -9.97
N GLN A 52 -6.61 -17.49 -11.01
CA GLN A 52 -6.25 -16.20 -11.62
C GLN A 52 -6.40 -15.05 -10.61
N VAL A 53 -7.56 -14.93 -9.96
CA VAL A 53 -7.84 -13.83 -9.02
C VAL A 53 -7.05 -13.93 -7.71
N TRP A 54 -6.72 -15.15 -7.24
CA TRP A 54 -5.97 -15.35 -6.00
C TRP A 54 -4.46 -15.43 -6.15
N LEU A 55 -3.97 -16.13 -7.17
CA LEU A 55 -2.56 -16.48 -7.34
C LEU A 55 -1.89 -15.73 -8.50
N GLY A 56 -2.63 -14.92 -9.27
CA GLY A 56 -2.08 -14.21 -10.43
C GLY A 56 -1.09 -13.09 -10.08
N GLY A 57 -1.22 -12.45 -8.91
CA GLY A 57 -0.38 -11.31 -8.52
C GLY A 57 -0.04 -11.20 -7.04
N ASP A 58 -0.42 -12.19 -6.22
CA ASP A 58 -0.25 -12.16 -4.77
C ASP A 58 0.96 -13.00 -4.32
N HIS A 59 2.10 -12.32 -4.15
CA HIS A 59 3.35 -12.95 -3.74
C HIS A 59 3.35 -13.46 -2.28
N TYR A 60 2.37 -13.10 -1.44
CA TYR A 60 2.23 -13.70 -0.11
C TYR A 60 1.89 -15.19 -0.22
N LYS A 61 0.96 -15.54 -1.12
CA LYS A 61 0.54 -16.92 -1.37
C LYS A 61 1.69 -17.74 -1.95
N TRP A 62 2.41 -17.20 -2.93
CA TRP A 62 3.59 -17.83 -3.52
C TRP A 62 4.67 -18.14 -2.48
N ARG A 63 4.94 -17.19 -1.58
CA ARG A 63 5.90 -17.40 -0.47
C ARG A 63 5.51 -18.60 0.38
N GLN A 64 4.25 -18.71 0.80
CA GLN A 64 3.83 -19.84 1.63
C GLN A 64 3.85 -21.17 0.88
N MET A 65 3.48 -21.18 -0.41
CA MET A 65 3.59 -22.39 -1.23
C MET A 65 5.05 -22.88 -1.30
N ARG A 66 6.01 -21.97 -1.50
CA ARG A 66 7.45 -22.30 -1.45
C ARG A 66 7.89 -22.78 -0.07
N SER A 67 7.42 -22.14 1.00
CA SER A 67 7.69 -22.59 2.38
C SER A 67 7.12 -23.98 2.67
N ASN A 68 6.02 -24.37 2.03
CA ASN A 68 5.45 -25.71 2.07
C ASN A 68 6.14 -26.70 1.09
N GLY A 69 7.21 -26.28 0.41
CA GLY A 69 7.97 -27.12 -0.51
C GLY A 69 7.24 -27.44 -1.82
N VAL A 70 6.24 -26.64 -2.20
CA VAL A 70 5.58 -26.78 -3.50
C VAL A 70 6.55 -26.41 -4.62
N ASP A 71 6.61 -27.26 -5.65
CA ASP A 71 7.43 -27.00 -6.83
C ASP A 71 6.99 -25.73 -7.55
N GLU A 72 7.96 -24.95 -8.03
CA GLU A 72 7.73 -23.66 -8.70
C GLU A 72 6.85 -23.80 -9.96
N TYR A 73 6.82 -24.99 -10.58
CA TYR A 73 5.89 -25.35 -11.65
C TYR A 73 4.42 -25.06 -11.29
N TYR A 74 4.02 -25.31 -10.04
CA TYR A 74 2.65 -25.09 -9.54
C TYR A 74 2.42 -23.69 -8.97
N ILE A 75 3.42 -22.82 -8.99
CA ILE A 75 3.34 -21.45 -8.46
C ILE A 75 3.35 -20.49 -9.65
N THR A 76 4.53 -20.22 -10.19
CA THR A 76 4.74 -19.28 -11.30
C THR A 76 4.91 -19.97 -12.65
N GLY A 77 5.16 -21.29 -12.69
CA GLY A 77 5.29 -22.05 -13.93
C GLY A 77 3.95 -22.41 -14.62
N ASP A 78 4.00 -23.28 -15.62
CA ASP A 78 2.89 -23.53 -16.55
C ASP A 78 1.91 -24.64 -16.12
N ALA A 79 1.83 -24.96 -14.81
CA ALA A 79 0.86 -25.96 -14.34
C ALA A 79 -0.59 -25.51 -14.58
N PRO A 80 -1.53 -26.45 -14.83
CA PRO A 80 -2.94 -26.13 -14.95
C PRO A 80 -3.49 -25.39 -13.73
N ALA A 81 -4.37 -24.41 -13.96
CA ALA A 81 -4.89 -23.54 -12.90
C ALA A 81 -5.53 -24.31 -11.73
N ARG A 82 -6.23 -25.42 -12.02
CA ARG A 82 -6.82 -26.31 -11.00
C ARG A 82 -5.78 -26.98 -10.11
N GLU A 83 -4.65 -27.37 -10.66
CA GLU A 83 -3.55 -28.02 -9.93
C GLU A 83 -2.82 -26.99 -9.05
N LYS A 84 -2.62 -25.77 -9.55
CA LYS A 84 -2.11 -24.66 -8.72
C LYS A 84 -3.03 -24.38 -7.53
N PHE A 85 -4.34 -24.34 -7.76
CA PHE A 85 -5.33 -24.17 -6.69
C PHE A 85 -5.28 -25.29 -5.66
N GLN A 86 -5.16 -26.54 -6.10
CA GLN A 86 -5.01 -27.70 -5.22
C GLN A 86 -3.82 -27.51 -4.28
N LYS A 87 -2.67 -27.14 -4.84
CA LYS A 87 -1.44 -26.91 -4.08
C LYS A 87 -1.56 -25.75 -3.11
N TRP A 88 -2.31 -24.72 -3.47
CA TRP A 88 -2.65 -23.64 -2.55
C TRP A 88 -3.53 -24.12 -1.40
N ALA A 89 -4.60 -24.87 -1.66
CA ALA A 89 -5.48 -25.40 -0.63
C ALA A 89 -4.75 -26.34 0.36
N GLU A 90 -3.90 -27.23 -0.14
CA GLU A 90 -3.02 -28.11 0.66
C GLU A 90 -1.98 -27.32 1.48
N THR A 91 -1.57 -26.15 0.99
CA THR A 91 -0.67 -25.24 1.72
C THR A 91 -1.42 -24.50 2.82
N LEU A 92 -2.61 -23.98 2.49
CA LEU A 92 -3.43 -23.19 3.40
C LEU A 92 -3.87 -24.01 4.62
N GLU A 93 -4.16 -25.30 4.44
CA GLU A 93 -4.50 -26.22 5.53
C GLU A 93 -3.43 -26.26 6.65
N LYS A 94 -2.16 -26.04 6.29
CA LYS A 94 -1.03 -26.03 7.24
C LYS A 94 -0.75 -24.64 7.83
N ALA A 95 -1.45 -23.61 7.38
CA ALA A 95 -1.15 -22.21 7.67
C ALA A 95 -1.73 -21.70 9.01
N VAL A 96 -1.69 -22.54 10.06
CA VAL A 96 -2.21 -22.19 11.39
C VAL A 96 -1.46 -20.98 11.95
N GLY A 97 -2.20 -19.92 12.29
CA GLY A 97 -1.64 -18.66 12.79
C GLY A 97 -1.10 -17.71 11.71
N ASN A 98 -1.08 -18.13 10.44
CA ASN A 98 -0.72 -17.24 9.32
C ASN A 98 -1.94 -16.40 8.89
N PRO A 99 -1.79 -15.08 8.62
CA PRO A 99 -2.92 -14.25 8.25
C PRO A 99 -3.58 -14.64 6.93
N LEU A 100 -2.87 -15.32 6.03
CA LEU A 100 -3.47 -15.82 4.78
C LEU A 100 -4.61 -16.79 5.03
N PHE A 101 -4.63 -17.49 6.16
CA PHE A 101 -5.77 -18.32 6.55
C PHE A 101 -7.01 -17.45 6.79
N HIS A 102 -6.88 -16.34 7.51
CA HIS A 102 -7.99 -15.41 7.73
C HIS A 102 -8.43 -14.71 6.44
N TRP A 103 -7.48 -14.17 5.66
CA TRP A 103 -7.82 -13.45 4.42
C TRP A 103 -8.53 -14.36 3.42
N SER A 104 -8.02 -15.57 3.20
CA SER A 104 -8.64 -16.53 2.27
C SER A 104 -10.08 -16.84 2.67
N HIS A 105 -10.36 -17.05 3.96
CA HIS A 105 -11.71 -17.36 4.42
C HIS A 105 -12.63 -16.12 4.48
N LEU A 106 -12.09 -14.91 4.72
CA LEU A 106 -12.86 -13.66 4.58
C LEU A 106 -13.27 -13.47 3.12
N GLU A 107 -12.33 -13.63 2.19
CA GLU A 107 -12.58 -13.52 0.74
C GLU A 107 -13.61 -14.55 0.27
N LEU A 108 -13.46 -15.82 0.68
CA LEU A 108 -14.43 -16.88 0.42
C LEU A 108 -15.83 -16.56 0.96
N LYS A 109 -15.93 -16.05 2.19
CA LYS A 109 -17.20 -15.70 2.81
C LYS A 109 -17.87 -14.50 2.12
N ARG A 110 -17.13 -13.42 1.86
CA ARG A 110 -17.70 -12.14 1.36
C ARG A 110 -18.01 -12.14 -0.12
N TYR A 111 -17.14 -12.70 -0.96
CA TYR A 111 -17.33 -12.66 -2.40
C TYR A 111 -18.03 -13.92 -2.92
N PHE A 112 -17.68 -15.07 -2.36
CA PHE A 112 -18.14 -16.37 -2.85
C PHE A 112 -19.25 -17.00 -2.01
N GLY A 113 -19.54 -16.47 -0.81
CA GLY A 113 -20.57 -17.04 0.08
C GLY A 113 -20.24 -18.45 0.57
N TYR A 114 -18.96 -18.83 0.59
CA TYR A 114 -18.51 -20.11 1.11
C TYR A 114 -18.22 -19.98 2.61
N HIS A 115 -18.91 -20.78 3.42
CA HIS A 115 -18.82 -20.75 4.89
C HIS A 115 -18.06 -21.96 5.47
N GLY A 116 -17.59 -22.87 4.61
CA GLY A 116 -16.75 -24.00 5.02
C GLY A 116 -15.28 -23.59 5.22
N VAL A 117 -14.42 -24.60 5.40
CA VAL A 117 -12.98 -24.41 5.52
C VAL A 117 -12.31 -24.95 4.25
N LEU A 118 -11.44 -24.14 3.63
CA LEU A 118 -10.64 -24.58 2.48
C LEU A 118 -9.45 -25.42 2.95
N ASN A 119 -9.35 -26.64 2.44
CA ASN A 119 -8.24 -27.57 2.65
C ASN A 119 -8.08 -28.47 1.41
N GLY A 120 -7.15 -29.44 1.47
CA GLY A 120 -6.92 -30.35 0.34
C GLY A 120 -8.15 -31.14 -0.11
N GLU A 121 -9.03 -31.51 0.82
CA GLU A 121 -10.25 -32.30 0.56
C GLU A 121 -11.39 -31.44 0.00
N THR A 122 -11.56 -30.21 0.48
CA THR A 122 -12.61 -29.28 0.03
C THR A 122 -12.23 -28.45 -1.20
N ALA A 123 -10.98 -28.56 -1.67
CA ALA A 123 -10.48 -27.80 -2.81
C ALA A 123 -11.32 -27.98 -4.08
N GLU A 124 -11.84 -29.18 -4.36
CA GLU A 124 -12.70 -29.47 -5.50
C GLU A 124 -14.03 -28.69 -5.42
N GLU A 125 -14.68 -28.73 -4.26
CA GLU A 125 -15.94 -28.03 -3.99
C GLU A 125 -15.75 -26.52 -4.14
N VAL A 126 -14.73 -25.97 -3.49
CA VAL A 126 -14.44 -24.53 -3.50
C VAL A 126 -14.06 -24.05 -4.90
N TRP A 127 -13.26 -24.82 -5.65
CA TRP A 127 -12.93 -24.54 -7.04
C TRP A 127 -14.19 -24.40 -7.91
N ASN A 128 -15.08 -25.40 -7.83
CA ASN A 128 -16.30 -25.42 -8.63
C ASN A 128 -17.24 -24.25 -8.27
N LEU A 129 -17.46 -24.02 -6.97
CA LEU A 129 -18.28 -22.91 -6.49
C LEU A 129 -17.74 -21.55 -6.95
N CYS A 130 -16.45 -21.30 -6.74
CA CYS A 130 -15.85 -20.01 -7.01
C CYS A 130 -15.83 -19.73 -8.52
N ASN A 131 -15.47 -20.72 -9.34
CA ASN A 131 -15.43 -20.55 -10.78
C ASN A 131 -16.81 -20.35 -11.38
N GLN A 132 -17.84 -21.04 -10.86
CA GLN A 132 -19.22 -20.80 -11.27
C GLN A 132 -19.62 -19.34 -10.98
N LYS A 133 -19.32 -18.85 -9.76
CA LYS A 133 -19.61 -17.46 -9.39
C LYS A 133 -18.85 -16.44 -10.23
N LEU A 134 -17.59 -16.69 -10.56
CA LEU A 134 -16.77 -15.78 -11.38
C LEU A 134 -17.34 -15.56 -12.79
N GLN A 135 -18.25 -16.43 -13.27
CA GLN A 135 -18.97 -16.21 -14.54
C GLN A 135 -20.17 -15.27 -14.41
N GLU A 136 -20.56 -14.91 -13.19
CA GLU A 136 -21.65 -13.97 -12.95
C GLU A 136 -21.19 -12.52 -13.20
N PRO A 137 -22.02 -11.66 -13.82
CA PRO A 137 -21.69 -10.24 -13.99
C PRO A 137 -21.39 -9.53 -12.67
N SER A 138 -21.95 -10.03 -11.55
CA SER A 138 -21.73 -9.53 -10.18
C SER A 138 -20.29 -9.68 -9.68
N MET A 139 -19.45 -10.43 -10.41
CA MET A 139 -18.04 -10.72 -10.10
C MET A 139 -17.06 -10.04 -11.06
N SER A 140 -17.53 -9.13 -11.93
CA SER A 140 -16.65 -8.24 -12.68
C SER A 140 -15.87 -7.32 -11.73
N VAL A 141 -14.69 -6.84 -12.15
CA VAL A 141 -13.83 -5.98 -11.33
C VAL A 141 -14.59 -4.78 -10.76
N ARG A 142 -15.36 -4.04 -11.56
CA ARG A 142 -16.12 -2.88 -11.09
C ARG A 142 -17.18 -3.28 -10.05
N ASN A 143 -17.81 -4.44 -10.22
CA ASN A 143 -18.80 -4.92 -9.27
C ASN A 143 -18.18 -5.47 -7.97
N LEU A 144 -16.98 -6.04 -8.01
CA LEU A 144 -16.22 -6.40 -6.80
C LEU A 144 -15.87 -5.15 -5.98
N ILE A 145 -15.47 -4.06 -6.66
CA ILE A 145 -15.18 -2.76 -6.05
C ILE A 145 -16.45 -2.19 -5.40
N ARG A 146 -17.56 -2.12 -6.15
CA ARG A 146 -18.85 -1.62 -5.64
C ARG A 146 -19.37 -2.40 -4.44
N ARG A 147 -19.34 -3.73 -4.52
CA ARG A 147 -19.81 -4.61 -3.44
C ARG A 147 -19.00 -4.45 -2.15
N SER A 148 -17.76 -4.01 -2.26
CA SER A 148 -16.88 -3.70 -1.13
C SER A 148 -17.13 -2.30 -0.53
N GLY A 149 -18.04 -1.51 -1.10
CA GLY A 149 -18.32 -0.15 -0.63
C GLY A 149 -17.17 0.83 -0.87
N VAL A 150 -16.32 0.56 -1.85
CA VAL A 150 -15.19 1.44 -2.20
C VAL A 150 -15.73 2.70 -2.89
N THR A 151 -15.21 3.85 -2.48
CA THR A 151 -15.56 5.17 -3.05
C THR A 151 -14.41 5.81 -3.81
N LEU A 152 -13.17 5.48 -3.45
CA LEU A 152 -11.98 5.97 -4.11
C LEU A 152 -10.83 4.97 -3.97
N ILE A 153 -10.03 4.89 -5.02
CA ILE A 153 -8.83 4.08 -5.14
C ILE A 153 -7.69 4.97 -5.63
N CYS A 154 -6.54 4.91 -4.97
CA CYS A 154 -5.29 5.42 -5.51
C CYS A 154 -4.41 4.27 -5.99
N THR A 155 -4.22 4.17 -7.30
CA THR A 155 -3.22 3.26 -7.89
C THR A 155 -1.82 3.82 -7.72
N THR A 156 -0.80 3.03 -8.00
CA THR A 156 0.60 3.46 -7.89
C THR A 156 1.26 3.46 -9.26
N ASP A 157 1.60 4.65 -9.77
CA ASP A 157 1.92 4.86 -11.19
C ASP A 157 3.28 5.54 -11.38
N ASP A 158 4.00 5.14 -12.44
CA ASP A 158 5.31 5.68 -12.76
C ASP A 158 5.18 7.05 -13.47
N PRO A 159 6.07 8.03 -13.20
CA PRO A 159 6.10 9.31 -13.93
C PRO A 159 6.05 9.21 -15.45
N ALA A 160 6.62 8.14 -16.00
CA ALA A 160 6.71 7.89 -17.43
C ALA A 160 5.48 7.18 -18.02
N ASP A 161 4.48 6.83 -17.21
CA ASP A 161 3.25 6.20 -17.68
C ASP A 161 2.29 7.22 -18.31
N SER A 162 1.47 6.75 -19.25
CA SER A 162 0.59 7.60 -20.06
C SER A 162 -0.63 8.13 -19.29
N LEU A 163 -0.98 7.47 -18.17
CA LEU A 163 -2.23 7.64 -17.42
C LEU A 163 -3.49 7.46 -18.29
N TYR A 164 -3.37 6.69 -19.37
CA TYR A 164 -4.46 6.48 -20.33
C TYR A 164 -5.70 5.91 -19.65
N TRP A 165 -5.56 4.85 -18.83
CA TRP A 165 -6.68 4.20 -18.18
C TRP A 165 -7.38 5.08 -17.15
N HIS A 166 -6.64 5.94 -16.44
CA HIS A 166 -7.23 6.95 -15.55
C HIS A 166 -8.09 7.96 -16.31
N LYS A 167 -7.64 8.40 -17.50
CA LYS A 167 -8.42 9.29 -18.37
C LYS A 167 -9.72 8.65 -18.84
N GLU A 168 -9.64 7.38 -19.28
CA GLU A 168 -10.84 6.63 -19.70
C GLU A 168 -11.81 6.45 -18.54
N LEU A 169 -11.32 6.09 -17.35
CA LEU A 169 -12.14 5.92 -16.15
C LEU A 169 -12.78 7.24 -15.70
N ALA A 170 -12.03 8.34 -15.70
CA ALA A 170 -12.55 9.65 -15.32
C ALA A 170 -13.61 10.19 -16.30
N ALA A 171 -13.60 9.73 -17.56
CA ALA A 171 -14.58 10.08 -18.58
C ALA A 171 -15.80 9.14 -18.62
N ASP A 172 -15.80 8.06 -17.85
CA ASP A 172 -16.84 7.03 -17.88
C ASP A 172 -17.87 7.23 -16.76
N ASP A 173 -18.98 7.91 -17.08
CA ASP A 173 -20.09 8.16 -16.15
C ASP A 173 -20.81 6.89 -15.67
N SER A 174 -20.50 5.71 -16.22
CA SER A 174 -21.08 4.43 -15.77
C SER A 174 -20.41 3.86 -14.52
N PHE A 175 -19.31 4.46 -14.04
CA PHE A 175 -18.57 4.02 -12.85
C PHE A 175 -18.32 5.18 -11.88
N GLU A 176 -18.94 5.08 -10.71
CA GLU A 176 -19.01 6.15 -9.71
C GLU A 176 -17.79 6.25 -8.79
N VAL A 177 -16.93 5.22 -8.80
CA VAL A 177 -15.76 5.15 -7.92
C VAL A 177 -14.61 5.93 -8.54
N GLN A 178 -14.02 6.84 -7.76
CA GLN A 178 -12.87 7.62 -8.22
C GLN A 178 -11.62 6.72 -8.28
N VAL A 179 -10.97 6.65 -9.44
CA VAL A 179 -9.70 5.93 -9.61
C VAL A 179 -8.62 6.95 -9.98
N LEU A 180 -7.79 7.30 -9.00
CA LEU A 180 -6.79 8.36 -9.11
C LEU A 180 -5.38 7.76 -9.13
N PRO A 181 -4.42 8.36 -9.85
CA PRO A 181 -3.04 7.92 -9.78
C PRO A 181 -2.35 8.47 -8.53
N ALA A 182 -1.48 7.68 -7.90
CA ALA A 182 -0.47 8.15 -6.95
C ALA A 182 0.91 8.11 -7.61
N TRP A 183 1.67 9.18 -7.42
CA TRP A 183 2.95 9.41 -8.07
C TRP A 183 4.09 8.61 -7.43
N ARG A 184 4.69 7.64 -8.14
CA ARG A 184 5.82 6.84 -7.64
C ARG A 184 7.07 6.94 -8.54
N PRO A 185 7.99 7.86 -8.26
CA PRO A 185 9.13 8.15 -9.14
C PRO A 185 10.37 7.29 -8.85
N ASP A 186 10.20 6.07 -8.33
CA ASP A 186 11.31 5.22 -7.91
C ASP A 186 12.33 5.00 -9.04
N LYS A 187 11.88 4.74 -10.27
CA LYS A 187 12.79 4.54 -11.42
C LYS A 187 13.54 5.82 -11.83
N ALA A 188 12.95 6.99 -11.60
CA ALA A 188 13.61 8.28 -11.80
C ALA A 188 14.64 8.60 -10.71
N MET A 189 14.46 8.04 -9.51
CA MET A 189 15.34 8.23 -8.37
C MET A 189 16.48 7.19 -8.33
N ASN A 190 16.21 5.95 -8.74
CA ASN A 190 17.11 4.80 -8.65
C ASN A 190 18.19 4.82 -9.73
N ILE A 191 19.02 5.87 -9.69
CA ILE A 191 20.12 6.17 -10.60
C ILE A 191 21.14 5.02 -10.72
N GLU A 192 21.24 4.17 -9.70
CA GLU A 192 22.12 3.00 -9.67
C GLU A 192 21.65 1.84 -10.54
N LYS A 193 20.38 1.83 -10.97
CA LYS A 193 19.83 0.68 -11.70
C LYS A 193 20.41 0.60 -13.12
N PRO A 194 20.71 -0.61 -13.65
CA PRO A 194 21.35 -0.75 -14.96
C PRO A 194 20.58 -0.11 -16.12
N ASP A 195 19.25 -0.16 -16.07
CA ASP A 195 18.29 0.32 -17.06
C ASP A 195 17.98 1.82 -16.96
N TYR A 196 18.60 2.56 -16.02
CA TYR A 196 18.30 3.98 -15.77
C TYR A 196 18.38 4.87 -17.02
N ALA A 197 19.37 4.67 -17.89
CA ALA A 197 19.52 5.45 -19.11
C ALA A 197 18.38 5.20 -20.13
N GLU A 198 17.83 3.99 -20.17
CA GLU A 198 16.66 3.66 -20.99
C GLU A 198 15.40 4.26 -20.38
N TYR A 199 15.28 4.21 -19.06
CA TYR A 199 14.19 4.86 -18.33
C TYR A 199 14.14 6.38 -18.59
N LEU A 200 15.28 7.08 -18.57
CA LEU A 200 15.33 8.51 -18.89
C LEU A 200 14.79 8.84 -20.28
N LYS A 201 14.99 7.95 -21.27
CA LYS A 201 14.39 8.11 -22.61
C LYS A 201 12.87 7.97 -22.56
N LYS A 202 12.35 6.97 -21.84
CA LYS A 202 10.89 6.78 -21.66
C LYS A 202 10.27 7.99 -20.96
N LEU A 203 10.88 8.45 -19.87
CA LEU A 203 10.43 9.63 -19.12
C LEU A 203 10.47 10.90 -19.99
N GLY A 204 11.56 11.11 -20.73
CA GLY A 204 11.70 12.25 -21.63
C GLY A 204 10.64 12.25 -22.74
N GLN A 205 10.31 11.09 -23.31
CA GLN A 205 9.21 10.94 -24.26
C GLN A 205 7.86 11.31 -23.62
N ALA A 206 7.56 10.79 -22.43
CA ALA A 206 6.32 11.08 -21.71
C ALA A 206 6.20 12.58 -21.31
N ALA A 207 7.33 13.24 -21.04
CA ALA A 207 7.40 14.66 -20.68
C ALA A 207 7.54 15.60 -21.90
N GLY A 208 7.73 15.05 -23.11
CA GLY A 208 7.98 15.83 -24.32
C GLY A 208 9.26 16.66 -24.26
N CYS A 209 10.32 16.17 -23.62
CA CYS A 209 11.64 16.83 -23.58
C CYS A 209 12.81 15.85 -23.53
N GLN A 210 13.99 16.30 -23.92
CA GLN A 210 15.23 15.55 -23.71
C GLN A 210 15.74 15.77 -22.28
N ILE A 211 16.37 14.75 -21.70
CA ILE A 211 16.94 14.80 -20.36
C ILE A 211 18.46 14.65 -20.47
N GLU A 212 19.17 15.78 -20.47
CA GLU A 212 20.62 15.83 -20.59
C GLU A 212 21.34 16.08 -19.27
N THR A 213 20.70 16.81 -18.37
CA THR A 213 21.21 17.24 -17.06
C THR A 213 20.26 16.84 -15.93
N PHE A 214 20.72 16.95 -14.69
CA PHE A 214 19.83 16.77 -13.54
C PHE A 214 18.75 17.88 -13.50
N ALA A 215 19.11 19.10 -13.92
CA ALA A 215 18.12 20.17 -14.14
C ALA A 215 17.03 19.78 -15.15
N ASP A 216 17.38 19.13 -16.26
CA ASP A 216 16.39 18.64 -17.24
C ASP A 216 15.50 17.55 -16.66
N LEU A 217 16.05 16.65 -15.82
CA LEU A 217 15.26 15.65 -15.12
C LEU A 217 14.23 16.30 -14.21
N LYS A 218 14.62 17.31 -13.42
CA LYS A 218 13.70 18.09 -12.59
C LYS A 218 12.60 18.73 -13.43
N MET A 219 12.93 19.32 -14.58
CA MET A 219 11.94 19.91 -15.50
C MET A 219 10.97 18.87 -16.06
N ALA A 220 11.47 17.70 -16.48
CA ALA A 220 10.65 16.60 -16.97
C ALA A 220 9.68 16.11 -15.89
N LEU A 221 10.18 15.92 -14.66
CA LEU A 221 9.36 15.49 -13.53
C LEU A 221 8.27 16.50 -13.19
N LYS A 222 8.54 17.82 -13.21
CA LYS A 222 7.50 18.85 -13.01
C LYS A 222 6.37 18.73 -14.03
N LYS A 223 6.70 18.61 -15.32
CA LYS A 223 5.69 18.42 -16.37
C LYS A 223 4.85 17.16 -16.17
N ARG A 224 5.47 16.08 -15.70
CA ARG A 224 4.73 14.84 -15.40
C ARG A 224 3.91 14.97 -14.13
N MET A 225 4.38 15.65 -13.09
CA MET A 225 3.57 15.97 -11.91
C MET A 225 2.34 16.80 -12.29
N ASP A 226 2.46 17.75 -13.23
CA ASP A 226 1.33 18.53 -13.74
C ASP A 226 0.30 17.61 -14.44
N ALA A 227 0.76 16.64 -15.23
CA ALA A 227 -0.13 15.64 -15.85
C ALA A 227 -0.82 14.71 -14.83
N PHE A 228 -0.17 14.40 -13.71
CA PHE A 228 -0.75 13.64 -12.60
C PHE A 228 -1.77 14.49 -11.83
N GLU A 229 -1.47 15.78 -11.60
CA GLU A 229 -2.38 16.75 -10.98
C GLU A 229 -3.67 16.91 -11.78
N GLU A 230 -3.58 16.98 -13.12
CA GLU A 230 -4.74 17.01 -14.02
C GLU A 230 -5.65 15.78 -13.87
N MET A 231 -5.10 14.64 -13.44
CA MET A 231 -5.83 13.40 -13.17
C MET A 231 -6.28 13.27 -11.71
N GLY A 232 -6.15 14.32 -10.90
CA GLY A 232 -6.59 14.33 -9.50
C GLY A 232 -5.60 13.71 -8.52
N CYS A 233 -4.32 13.54 -8.88
CA CYS A 233 -3.30 13.05 -7.94
C CYS A 233 -3.22 13.94 -6.69
N ARG A 234 -3.15 13.29 -5.52
CA ARG A 234 -3.00 13.94 -4.20
C ARG A 234 -1.93 13.27 -3.33
N ALA A 235 -1.31 12.20 -3.82
CA ALA A 235 -0.38 11.38 -3.06
C ALA A 235 0.82 10.99 -3.93
N SER A 236 1.99 10.95 -3.30
CA SER A 236 3.19 10.34 -3.83
C SER A 236 3.63 9.17 -2.95
N ASP A 237 4.43 8.28 -3.53
CA ASP A 237 5.00 7.12 -2.87
C ASP A 237 6.47 6.93 -3.27
N HIS A 238 7.27 6.46 -2.31
CA HIS A 238 8.70 6.26 -2.46
C HIS A 238 9.14 5.00 -1.72
N ALA A 239 9.66 4.02 -2.47
CA ALA A 239 10.30 2.86 -1.87
C ALA A 239 11.79 3.11 -1.65
N LEU A 240 12.18 3.18 -0.38
CA LEU A 240 13.54 3.49 0.06
C LEU A 240 14.16 2.30 0.79
N GLU A 241 15.49 2.19 0.73
CA GLU A 241 16.20 1.27 1.62
C GLU A 241 16.07 1.77 3.07
N TYR A 242 16.29 3.07 3.25
CA TYR A 242 16.07 3.88 4.44
C TYR A 242 15.91 5.33 4.00
N VAL A 243 15.38 6.21 4.86
CA VAL A 243 15.33 7.65 4.58
C VAL A 243 16.73 8.23 4.78
N MET A 244 17.43 8.45 3.67
CA MET A 244 18.82 8.90 3.64
C MET A 244 18.94 10.42 3.72
N TYR A 245 20.06 10.89 4.30
CA TYR A 245 20.41 12.30 4.26
C TYR A 245 21.91 12.49 4.03
N VAL A 246 22.29 12.76 2.78
CA VAL A 246 23.66 13.04 2.35
C VAL A 246 23.64 14.27 1.43
N PRO A 247 23.64 15.50 1.99
CA PRO A 247 23.53 16.72 1.20
C PRO A 247 24.75 16.92 0.28
N GLU A 248 24.52 17.55 -0.88
CA GLU A 248 25.54 17.78 -1.90
C GLU A 248 25.23 19.05 -2.71
N THR A 249 26.26 19.64 -3.29
CA THR A 249 26.19 20.81 -4.18
C THR A 249 25.57 20.47 -5.54
N GLU A 250 24.85 21.42 -6.15
CA GLU A 250 24.26 21.24 -7.48
C GLU A 250 25.32 20.91 -8.55
N GLU A 251 26.49 21.56 -8.48
CA GLU A 251 27.59 21.30 -9.42
C GLU A 251 28.07 19.84 -9.36
N ASN A 252 28.18 19.26 -8.16
CA ASN A 252 28.61 17.87 -8.04
C ASN A 252 27.49 16.89 -8.42
N LEU A 253 26.23 17.23 -8.14
CA LEU A 253 25.07 16.43 -8.58
C LEU A 253 24.98 16.33 -10.10
N GLU A 254 25.27 17.41 -10.83
CA GLU A 254 25.34 17.38 -12.29
C GLU A 254 26.48 16.47 -12.79
N LYS A 255 27.63 16.46 -12.12
CA LYS A 255 28.73 15.52 -12.43
C LYS A 255 28.32 14.07 -12.20
N ILE A 256 27.67 13.78 -11.07
CA ILE A 256 27.15 12.44 -10.74
C ILE A 256 26.14 11.98 -11.81
N PHE A 257 25.22 12.85 -12.19
CA PHE A 257 24.22 12.55 -13.22
C PHE A 257 24.86 12.31 -14.58
N ALA A 258 25.79 13.17 -15.01
CA ALA A 258 26.52 13.03 -16.27
C ALA A 258 27.34 11.74 -16.33
N LYS A 259 28.03 11.39 -15.23
CA LYS A 259 28.76 10.13 -15.08
C LYS A 259 27.83 8.93 -15.32
N ARG A 260 26.68 8.89 -14.63
CA ARG A 260 25.72 7.81 -14.83
C ARG A 260 25.20 7.74 -16.25
N LYS A 261 24.90 8.90 -16.86
CA LYS A 261 24.39 8.97 -18.24
C LYS A 261 25.39 8.42 -19.27
N GLN A 262 26.69 8.54 -19.01
CA GLN A 262 27.76 7.97 -19.84
C GLN A 262 27.91 6.45 -19.68
N GLY A 263 27.11 5.81 -18.81
CA GLY A 263 27.13 4.37 -18.58
C GLY A 263 28.06 3.94 -17.45
N GLU A 264 28.73 4.88 -16.78
CA GLU A 264 29.55 4.59 -15.62
C GLU A 264 28.70 4.31 -14.38
N MET A 265 29.11 3.33 -13.58
CA MET A 265 28.45 3.01 -12.32
C MET A 265 28.86 4.00 -11.23
N LEU A 266 27.89 4.33 -10.37
CA LEU A 266 28.10 5.22 -9.24
C LEU A 266 28.58 4.44 -8.01
N THR A 267 29.37 5.12 -7.18
CA THR A 267 29.62 4.66 -5.81
C THR A 267 28.35 4.80 -4.96
N LYS A 268 28.26 4.07 -3.85
CA LYS A 268 27.10 4.18 -2.94
C LYS A 268 26.94 5.60 -2.37
N GLU A 269 28.03 6.32 -2.12
CA GLU A 269 27.96 7.70 -1.66
C GLU A 269 27.38 8.64 -2.74
N GLU A 270 27.81 8.52 -4.00
CA GLU A 270 27.25 9.28 -5.13
C GLU A 270 25.76 8.99 -5.34
N GLU A 271 25.34 7.72 -5.23
CA GLU A 271 23.93 7.30 -5.25
C GLU A 271 23.13 8.02 -4.15
N LEU A 272 23.60 7.97 -2.90
CA LEU A 272 22.89 8.55 -1.76
C LEU A 272 22.80 10.08 -1.84
N LYS A 273 23.83 10.75 -2.37
CA LYS A 273 23.81 12.20 -2.64
C LYS A 273 22.74 12.55 -3.66
N PHE A 274 22.70 11.82 -4.77
CA PHE A 274 21.66 12.00 -5.79
C PHE A 274 20.26 11.75 -5.23
N LYS A 275 20.05 10.63 -4.51
CA LYS A 275 18.75 10.29 -3.91
C LYS A 275 18.29 11.34 -2.89
N THR A 276 19.20 11.85 -2.06
CA THR A 276 18.90 12.94 -1.11
C THR A 276 18.40 14.19 -1.85
N ALA A 277 19.13 14.62 -2.89
CA ALA A 277 18.76 15.79 -3.67
C ALA A 277 17.46 15.60 -4.47
N PHE A 278 17.23 14.40 -5.01
CA PHE A 278 16.00 14.02 -5.69
C PHE A 278 14.80 14.11 -4.75
N MET A 279 14.89 13.47 -3.58
CA MET A 279 13.82 13.46 -2.58
C MET A 279 13.52 14.87 -2.06
N ALA A 280 14.55 15.68 -1.83
CA ALA A 280 14.38 17.07 -1.40
C ALA A 280 13.63 17.90 -2.46
N PHE A 281 14.04 17.77 -3.73
CA PHE A 281 13.34 18.39 -4.85
C PHE A 281 11.87 17.93 -4.96
N ALA A 282 11.63 16.63 -4.83
CA ALA A 282 10.29 16.06 -4.94
C ALA A 282 9.38 16.59 -3.81
N ALA A 283 9.86 16.60 -2.57
CA ALA A 283 9.13 17.14 -1.41
C ALA A 283 8.81 18.65 -1.54
N GLU A 284 9.74 19.44 -2.08
CA GLU A 284 9.49 20.85 -2.42
C GLU A 284 8.34 20.99 -3.43
N GLU A 285 8.27 20.13 -4.44
CA GLU A 285 7.20 20.13 -5.43
C GLU A 285 5.87 19.56 -4.91
N TYR A 286 5.91 18.59 -4.00
CA TYR A 286 4.72 18.06 -3.30
C TYR A 286 4.09 19.11 -2.39
N THR A 287 4.92 19.88 -1.66
CA THR A 287 4.42 20.97 -0.81
C THR A 287 3.68 22.01 -1.63
N LYS A 288 4.19 22.39 -2.80
CA LYS A 288 3.54 23.35 -3.70
C LYS A 288 2.19 22.86 -4.24
N ARG A 289 2.03 21.55 -4.37
CA ARG A 289 0.81 20.88 -4.88
C ARG A 289 -0.11 20.38 -3.77
N ASN A 290 0.28 20.57 -2.51
CA ASN A 290 -0.41 19.99 -1.35
C ASN A 290 -0.58 18.46 -1.41
N TRP A 291 0.39 17.76 -2.02
CA TRP A 291 0.41 16.31 -2.06
C TRP A 291 0.95 15.73 -0.76
N ALA A 292 0.44 14.57 -0.37
CA ALA A 292 1.03 13.77 0.69
C ALA A 292 2.20 12.93 0.16
N MET A 293 3.30 12.89 0.91
CA MET A 293 4.49 12.09 0.61
C MET A 293 4.50 10.82 1.44
N GLN A 294 4.39 9.66 0.80
CA GLN A 294 4.51 8.37 1.47
C GLN A 294 5.95 7.86 1.36
N LEU A 295 6.51 7.44 2.50
CA LEU A 295 7.87 6.90 2.60
C LEU A 295 7.80 5.45 3.08
N HIS A 296 7.87 4.50 2.14
CA HIS A 296 7.97 3.08 2.44
C HIS A 296 9.43 2.65 2.50
N TYR A 297 9.93 2.26 3.68
CA TYR A 297 11.35 1.92 3.84
C TYR A 297 11.62 0.66 4.65
N GLY A 298 12.86 0.17 4.61
CA GLY A 298 13.29 -1.00 5.38
C GLY A 298 13.11 -2.32 4.62
N CYS A 299 12.98 -2.27 3.29
CA CYS A 299 12.94 -3.47 2.46
C CYS A 299 14.32 -3.79 1.90
N LYS A 300 14.78 -5.04 2.07
CA LYS A 300 15.91 -5.59 1.32
C LYS A 300 15.35 -6.45 0.18
N ARG A 301 15.60 -6.03 -1.05
CA ARG A 301 15.01 -6.62 -2.25
C ARG A 301 15.93 -7.60 -2.96
N ASP A 302 15.36 -8.47 -3.77
CA ASP A 302 16.07 -9.31 -4.75
C ASP A 302 17.11 -10.25 -4.12
N ASN A 303 16.85 -10.75 -2.91
CA ASN A 303 17.82 -11.52 -2.12
C ASN A 303 18.22 -12.87 -2.72
N ASN A 304 17.37 -13.43 -3.60
CA ASN A 304 17.64 -14.70 -4.26
C ASN A 304 18.03 -14.47 -5.72
N ALA A 305 19.34 -14.29 -5.97
CA ALA A 305 19.86 -13.96 -7.29
C ALA A 305 19.50 -14.98 -8.39
N ALA A 306 19.48 -16.27 -8.05
CA ALA A 306 19.12 -17.33 -9.00
C ALA A 306 17.65 -17.22 -9.44
N ARG A 307 16.75 -16.88 -8.50
CA ARG A 307 15.33 -16.69 -8.79
C ARG A 307 15.04 -15.35 -9.45
N TYR A 308 15.76 -14.29 -9.07
CA TYR A 308 15.70 -13.01 -9.76
C TYR A 308 16.06 -13.14 -11.25
N ALA A 309 17.10 -13.92 -11.59
CA ALA A 309 17.46 -14.16 -12.98
C ALA A 309 16.38 -14.92 -13.78
N GLN A 310 15.50 -15.67 -13.11
CA GLN A 310 14.42 -16.44 -13.74
C GLN A 310 13.12 -15.63 -13.85
N PHE A 311 12.76 -14.89 -12.80
CA PHE A 311 11.41 -14.31 -12.65
C PHE A 311 11.40 -12.79 -12.54
N GLY A 312 12.56 -12.15 -12.36
CA GLY A 312 12.65 -10.72 -12.11
C GLY A 312 12.23 -10.30 -10.69
N PRO A 313 11.99 -9.00 -10.49
CA PRO A 313 11.64 -8.41 -9.18
C PRO A 313 10.21 -8.77 -8.75
N ASP A 314 9.84 -8.41 -7.52
CA ASP A 314 8.47 -8.54 -6.94
C ASP A 314 7.88 -9.95 -6.92
N THR A 315 8.74 -10.96 -6.98
CA THR A 315 8.33 -12.38 -7.04
C THR A 315 8.42 -13.09 -5.71
N GLY A 316 8.39 -12.34 -4.59
CA GLY A 316 8.23 -12.87 -3.24
C GLY A 316 9.52 -13.28 -2.52
N TYR A 317 10.69 -12.77 -2.95
CA TYR A 317 12.01 -13.03 -2.35
C TYR A 317 12.60 -11.83 -1.57
N ASP A 318 11.77 -10.84 -1.25
CA ASP A 318 12.15 -9.64 -0.50
C ASP A 318 12.00 -9.87 1.02
N CYS A 319 12.75 -9.14 1.85
CA CYS A 319 12.67 -9.29 3.31
C CYS A 319 12.85 -7.97 4.07
N ILE A 320 12.63 -8.04 5.38
CA ILE A 320 12.86 -6.94 6.32
C ILE A 320 14.37 -6.65 6.38
N ASN A 321 14.74 -5.39 6.20
CA ASN A 321 16.04 -4.83 6.49
C ASN A 321 16.03 -4.16 7.87
N ASN A 322 17.15 -4.18 8.59
CA ASN A 322 17.30 -3.51 9.88
C ASN A 322 18.19 -2.26 9.83
N TYR A 323 18.80 -1.96 8.69
CA TYR A 323 19.57 -0.73 8.51
C TYR A 323 18.63 0.43 8.15
N ALA A 324 18.18 1.17 9.16
CA ALA A 324 17.34 2.36 9.00
C ALA A 324 17.69 3.42 10.06
N PRO A 325 18.77 4.20 9.87
CA PRO A 325 19.19 5.19 10.85
C PRO A 325 18.13 6.29 11.01
N SER A 326 17.39 6.27 12.12
CA SER A 326 16.36 7.25 12.45
C SER A 326 16.88 8.69 12.44
N ALA A 327 18.13 8.91 12.84
CA ALA A 327 18.77 10.22 12.80
C ALA A 327 18.78 10.83 11.40
N GLN A 328 19.06 10.06 10.34
CA GLN A 328 19.05 10.58 8.97
C GLN A 328 17.65 10.93 8.48
N MET A 329 16.63 10.16 8.90
CA MET A 329 15.24 10.53 8.63
C MET A 329 14.91 11.88 9.25
N THR A 330 15.25 12.08 10.52
CA THR A 330 15.05 13.35 11.22
C THR A 330 15.79 14.49 10.55
N ASP A 331 17.06 14.29 10.15
CA ASP A 331 17.85 15.32 9.47
C ASP A 331 17.24 15.69 8.10
N PHE A 332 16.77 14.69 7.34
CA PHE A 332 16.08 14.91 6.06
C PHE A 332 14.78 15.73 6.25
N LEU A 333 13.93 15.32 7.20
CA LEU A 333 12.68 16.04 7.49
C LEU A 333 12.96 17.46 8.00
N ASN A 334 14.00 17.65 8.82
CA ASN A 334 14.41 18.97 9.29
C ASN A 334 14.87 19.87 8.13
N ALA A 335 15.68 19.35 7.21
CA ALA A 335 16.15 20.11 6.05
C ALA A 335 15.00 20.61 5.14
N LEU A 336 13.91 19.83 5.05
CA LEU A 336 12.67 20.25 4.38
C LEU A 336 11.92 21.29 5.20
N ASN A 337 11.82 21.08 6.51
CA ASN A 337 11.09 21.96 7.41
C ASN A 337 11.72 23.36 7.49
N GLU A 338 13.05 23.46 7.56
CA GLU A 338 13.79 24.74 7.54
C GLU A 338 13.50 25.59 6.29
N LYS A 339 13.15 24.93 5.19
CA LYS A 339 12.78 25.58 3.92
C LYS A 339 11.27 25.80 3.76
N ASN A 340 10.47 25.45 4.75
CA ASN A 340 9.01 25.39 4.66
C ASN A 340 8.52 24.53 3.49
N SER A 341 9.23 23.43 3.22
CA SER A 341 8.98 22.52 2.10
C SER A 341 8.77 21.07 2.56
N LEU A 342 8.37 20.87 3.82
CA LEU A 342 7.96 19.57 4.35
C LEU A 342 6.46 19.37 4.08
N PRO A 343 6.08 18.50 3.14
CA PRO A 343 4.68 18.21 2.86
C PRO A 343 4.05 17.40 3.99
N LYS A 344 2.73 17.21 3.88
CA LYS A 344 2.04 16.06 4.52
C LYS A 344 2.86 14.80 4.26
N THR A 345 3.23 14.05 5.29
CA THR A 345 4.14 12.90 5.15
C THR A 345 3.61 11.70 5.92
N ILE A 346 3.60 10.52 5.29
CA ILE A 346 3.23 9.26 5.92
C ILE A 346 4.44 8.32 5.87
N ILE A 347 4.83 7.78 7.03
CA ILE A 347 6.05 6.99 7.19
C ILE A 347 5.67 5.54 7.48
N TYR A 348 6.17 4.63 6.64
CA TYR A 348 5.95 3.19 6.76
C TYR A 348 7.29 2.47 6.88
N SER A 349 7.50 1.76 7.98
CA SER A 349 8.64 0.84 8.11
C SER A 349 8.19 -0.60 7.88
N LEU A 350 9.01 -1.35 7.15
CA LEU A 350 8.88 -2.80 7.08
C LEU A 350 9.39 -3.49 8.36
N ASN A 351 10.26 -2.82 9.11
CA ASN A 351 10.83 -3.33 10.36
C ASN A 351 9.99 -2.85 11.55
N PRO A 352 9.25 -3.74 12.24
CA PRO A 352 8.39 -3.35 13.35
C PRO A 352 9.16 -2.80 14.55
N ASN A 353 10.50 -2.93 14.60
CA ASN A 353 11.31 -2.29 15.65
C ASN A 353 11.41 -0.77 15.50
N ASP A 354 10.97 -0.23 14.36
CA ASP A 354 11.04 1.21 14.11
C ASP A 354 9.76 1.94 14.53
N ASP A 355 8.71 1.22 14.97
CA ASP A 355 7.41 1.81 15.30
C ASP A 355 7.54 2.93 16.34
N GLU A 356 8.26 2.69 17.44
CA GLU A 356 8.46 3.70 18.48
C GLU A 356 9.40 4.83 18.01
N ALA A 357 10.41 4.50 17.19
CA ALA A 357 11.29 5.51 16.62
C ALA A 357 10.53 6.48 15.72
N ILE A 358 9.69 5.96 14.81
CA ILE A 358 8.78 6.76 13.98
C ILE A 358 7.87 7.61 14.86
N GLY A 359 7.22 7.00 15.87
CA GLY A 359 6.33 7.69 16.80
C GLY A 359 6.97 8.95 17.42
N THR A 360 8.23 8.85 17.86
CA THR A 360 8.97 10.01 18.39
C THR A 360 9.31 11.07 17.33
N ILE A 361 9.58 10.65 16.09
CA ILE A 361 9.87 11.57 14.97
C ILE A 361 8.63 12.35 14.56
N LEU A 362 7.43 11.73 14.59
CA LEU A 362 6.18 12.41 14.25
C LEU A 362 6.02 13.72 15.02
N GLY A 363 6.26 13.69 16.33
CA GLY A 363 6.11 14.83 17.23
C GLY A 363 7.07 15.98 16.95
N CYS A 364 8.20 15.73 16.27
CA CYS A 364 9.19 16.76 15.95
C CYS A 364 8.72 17.73 14.84
N PHE A 365 7.77 17.31 13.99
CA PHE A 365 7.45 18.00 12.74
C PHE A 365 5.94 18.17 12.48
N GLN A 366 5.11 18.04 13.52
CA GLN A 366 3.70 18.44 13.43
C GLN A 366 3.58 19.96 13.24
N ASP A 367 2.47 20.39 12.62
CA ASP A 367 2.23 21.79 12.30
C ASP A 367 0.72 22.10 12.33
N ALA A 368 0.36 23.38 12.44
CA ALA A 368 -1.02 23.82 12.39
C ALA A 368 -1.63 23.62 10.98
N GLY A 369 -2.96 23.53 10.91
CA GLY A 369 -3.72 23.47 9.65
C GLY A 369 -3.99 22.06 9.12
N VAL A 370 -3.17 21.06 9.46
CA VAL A 370 -3.40 19.65 9.08
C VAL A 370 -3.37 18.76 10.33
N ALA A 371 -4.46 18.04 10.59
CA ALA A 371 -4.54 17.11 11.71
C ALA A 371 -3.59 15.92 11.49
N GLY A 372 -2.50 15.88 12.28
CA GLY A 372 -1.44 14.89 12.12
C GLY A 372 -0.75 15.02 10.77
N LYS A 373 -0.11 16.17 10.49
CA LYS A 373 0.64 16.43 9.25
C LYS A 373 1.64 15.31 8.92
N ILE A 374 2.34 14.81 9.94
CA ILE A 374 3.22 13.64 9.83
C ILE A 374 2.55 12.45 10.48
N GLN A 375 2.39 11.36 9.73
CA GLN A 375 1.66 10.16 10.13
C GLN A 375 2.61 8.96 10.18
N GLN A 376 2.40 8.07 11.16
CA GLN A 376 2.85 6.69 11.04
C GLN A 376 1.78 5.94 10.24
N GLY A 377 2.18 5.38 9.11
CA GLY A 377 1.29 4.59 8.28
C GLY A 377 0.85 3.29 8.96
N SER A 378 -0.20 2.66 8.42
CA SER A 378 -0.65 1.34 8.88
C SER A 378 0.46 0.29 8.79
N ALA A 379 0.33 -0.78 9.57
CA ALA A 379 1.30 -1.87 9.60
C ALA A 379 1.52 -2.44 8.19
N TRP A 380 2.73 -2.26 7.66
CA TRP A 380 3.00 -2.47 6.25
C TRP A 380 3.48 -3.89 5.94
N TRP A 381 2.96 -4.44 4.84
CA TRP A 381 3.37 -5.67 4.18
C TRP A 381 3.46 -6.89 5.10
N PHE A 382 4.67 -7.28 5.53
CA PHE A 382 4.83 -8.44 6.42
C PHE A 382 4.19 -8.22 7.79
N ASN A 383 3.89 -6.97 8.15
CA ASN A 383 3.28 -6.57 9.41
C ASN A 383 1.75 -6.36 9.28
N ASP A 384 1.18 -6.45 8.08
CA ASP A 384 -0.26 -6.27 7.78
C ASP A 384 -1.10 -7.45 8.32
N HIS A 385 -1.02 -7.74 9.61
CA HIS A 385 -1.74 -8.84 10.26
C HIS A 385 -2.05 -8.46 11.70
N LYS A 386 -2.94 -9.21 12.37
CA LYS A 386 -3.44 -8.90 13.72
C LYS A 386 -2.37 -8.37 14.68
N THR A 387 -1.29 -9.14 14.88
CA THR A 387 -0.23 -8.75 15.81
C THR A 387 0.51 -7.47 15.39
N GLY A 388 0.79 -7.29 14.10
CA GLY A 388 1.52 -6.12 13.59
C GLY A 388 0.64 -4.88 13.62
N MET A 389 -0.63 -4.99 13.21
CA MET A 389 -1.62 -3.91 13.33
C MET A 389 -1.80 -3.45 14.79
N ILE A 390 -1.96 -4.39 15.73
CA ILE A 390 -2.08 -4.05 17.16
C ILE A 390 -0.81 -3.33 17.64
N LYS A 391 0.37 -3.83 17.29
CA LYS A 391 1.63 -3.22 17.70
C LYS A 391 1.77 -1.79 17.15
N GLN A 392 1.55 -1.61 15.85
CA GLN A 392 1.63 -0.31 15.17
C GLN A 392 0.63 0.68 15.76
N MET A 393 -0.65 0.30 15.90
CA MET A 393 -1.68 1.19 16.45
C MET A 393 -1.42 1.53 17.92
N THR A 394 -0.90 0.59 18.71
CA THR A 394 -0.51 0.85 20.10
C THR A 394 0.66 1.82 20.19
N SER A 395 1.69 1.66 19.34
CA SER A 395 2.80 2.63 19.25
C SER A 395 2.30 4.02 18.88
N LEU A 396 1.46 4.12 17.85
CA LEU A 396 0.86 5.39 17.42
C LEU A 396 -0.03 6.01 18.50
N ALA A 397 -0.79 5.22 19.26
CA ALA A 397 -1.59 5.71 20.37
C ALA A 397 -0.73 6.30 21.49
N ASN A 398 0.42 5.67 21.79
CA ASN A 398 1.31 6.08 22.87
C ASN A 398 2.16 7.31 22.53
N LEU A 399 2.59 7.44 21.26
CA LEU A 399 3.57 8.44 20.84
C LEU A 399 3.03 9.48 19.85
N GLY A 400 1.81 9.29 19.37
CA GLY A 400 1.09 10.20 18.48
C GLY A 400 -0.35 10.43 18.95
N LEU A 401 -1.30 10.45 18.00
CA LEU A 401 -2.71 10.65 18.31
C LEU A 401 -3.57 9.72 17.44
N LEU A 402 -3.94 8.56 17.99
CA LEU A 402 -4.66 7.51 17.25
C LEU A 402 -5.98 8.00 16.63
N GLY A 403 -6.70 8.93 17.27
CA GLY A 403 -7.94 9.48 16.72
C GLY A 403 -7.79 10.20 15.37
N ASN A 404 -6.57 10.65 15.03
CA ASN A 404 -6.23 11.28 13.75
C ASN A 404 -5.54 10.31 12.77
N PHE A 405 -5.48 9.02 13.10
CA PHE A 405 -4.86 8.03 12.24
C PHE A 405 -5.63 7.89 10.92
N LEU A 406 -4.92 7.85 9.80
CA LEU A 406 -5.53 7.75 8.47
C LEU A 406 -6.21 6.41 8.20
N GLY A 407 -5.87 5.38 8.99
CA GLY A 407 -6.48 4.07 8.89
C GLY A 407 -5.78 3.18 7.88
N MET A 408 -6.60 2.38 7.18
CA MET A 408 -6.14 1.25 6.37
C MET A 408 -6.04 1.59 4.89
N LEU A 409 -5.07 0.97 4.24
CA LEU A 409 -4.87 0.87 2.80
C LEU A 409 -4.54 -0.59 2.47
N THR A 410 -4.83 -1.06 1.26
CA THR A 410 -4.63 -2.48 0.93
C THR A 410 -3.20 -2.83 0.56
N ASP A 411 -2.45 -1.91 -0.07
CA ASP A 411 -1.14 -2.17 -0.67
C ASP A 411 -1.15 -3.42 -1.58
N SER A 412 -2.30 -3.70 -2.22
CA SER A 412 -2.54 -4.97 -2.89
C SER A 412 -2.68 -4.82 -4.39
N ARG A 413 -2.44 -5.93 -5.10
CA ARG A 413 -2.73 -6.10 -6.53
C ARG A 413 -4.05 -6.85 -6.78
N SER A 414 -4.75 -7.28 -5.73
CA SER A 414 -5.95 -8.12 -5.84
C SER A 414 -7.23 -7.33 -5.56
N PHE A 415 -8.24 -7.48 -6.41
CA PHE A 415 -9.58 -6.92 -6.20
C PHE A 415 -10.39 -7.60 -5.09
N LEU A 416 -9.88 -8.68 -4.49
CA LEU A 416 -10.50 -9.30 -3.32
C LEU A 416 -9.92 -8.79 -2.00
N SER A 417 -8.86 -7.96 -2.08
CA SER A 417 -8.11 -7.48 -0.91
C SER A 417 -8.87 -6.50 -0.01
N TYR A 418 -10.04 -5.99 -0.43
CA TYR A 418 -10.85 -5.10 0.43
C TYR A 418 -11.32 -5.77 1.72
N SER A 419 -11.29 -7.11 1.81
CA SER A 419 -11.45 -7.86 3.07
C SER A 419 -10.42 -7.48 4.13
N ARG A 420 -9.27 -6.91 3.75
CA ARG A 420 -8.26 -6.35 4.66
C ARG A 420 -8.77 -5.12 5.41
N HIS A 421 -9.65 -4.31 4.81
CA HIS A 421 -10.32 -3.22 5.55
C HIS A 421 -11.27 -3.77 6.62
N GLU A 422 -12.05 -4.82 6.31
CA GLU A 422 -12.86 -5.51 7.32
C GLU A 422 -11.97 -6.06 8.45
N TYR A 423 -10.88 -6.74 8.09
CA TYR A 423 -9.93 -7.30 9.05
C TYR A 423 -9.35 -6.21 9.97
N PHE A 424 -8.86 -5.12 9.40
CA PHE A 424 -8.37 -3.96 10.12
C PHE A 424 -9.42 -3.36 11.05
N ARG A 425 -10.65 -3.11 10.55
CA ARG A 425 -11.73 -2.50 11.34
C ARG A 425 -12.11 -3.35 12.54
N ARG A 426 -12.17 -4.67 12.39
CA ARG A 426 -12.40 -5.60 13.50
C ARG A 426 -11.30 -5.49 14.56
N ILE A 427 -10.03 -5.45 14.13
CA ILE A 427 -8.87 -5.34 15.03
C ILE A 427 -8.82 -3.97 15.73
N LEU A 428 -9.15 -2.89 15.03
CA LEU A 428 -9.26 -1.55 15.61
C LEU A 428 -10.34 -1.51 16.70
N CYS A 429 -11.53 -2.03 16.41
CA CYS A 429 -12.65 -2.06 17.35
C CYS A 429 -12.34 -2.95 18.55
N GLU A 430 -11.67 -4.08 18.35
CA GLU A 430 -11.17 -4.93 19.43
C GLU A 430 -10.19 -4.19 20.33
N LEU A 431 -9.17 -3.55 19.75
CA LEU A 431 -8.15 -2.83 20.52
C LEU A 431 -8.75 -1.71 21.38
N ILE A 432 -9.63 -0.89 20.79
CA ILE A 432 -10.29 0.20 21.52
C ILE A 432 -11.30 -0.34 22.52
N GLY A 433 -12.06 -1.38 22.15
CA GLY A 433 -13.04 -2.03 23.04
C GLY A 433 -12.37 -2.61 24.27
N ASP A 434 -11.21 -3.26 24.12
CA ASP A 434 -10.42 -3.80 25.23
C ASP A 434 -9.96 -2.68 26.18
N TRP A 435 -9.46 -1.55 25.66
CA TRP A 435 -9.09 -0.39 26.49
C TRP A 435 -10.27 0.19 27.27
N VAL A 436 -11.47 0.22 26.67
CA VAL A 436 -12.68 0.71 27.34
C VAL A 436 -13.12 -0.24 28.45
N GLU A 437 -13.19 -1.55 28.18
CA GLU A 437 -13.62 -2.57 29.15
C GLU A 437 -12.64 -2.68 30.33
N ASN A 438 -11.35 -2.42 30.11
CA ASN A 438 -10.33 -2.37 31.16
C ASN A 438 -10.31 -1.05 31.95
N GLY A 439 -11.15 -0.06 31.59
CA GLY A 439 -11.19 1.26 32.24
C GLY A 439 -10.01 2.16 31.89
N GLU A 440 -9.30 1.88 30.79
CA GLU A 440 -8.17 2.67 30.28
C GLU A 440 -8.66 3.85 29.41
N TYR A 441 -9.87 3.76 28.85
CA TYR A 441 -10.55 4.83 28.11
C TYR A 441 -12.05 4.87 28.45
N PRO A 442 -12.71 6.05 28.45
CA PRO A 442 -14.13 6.13 28.80
C PRO A 442 -15.05 5.46 27.78
N ASP A 443 -16.09 4.78 28.29
CA ASP A 443 -17.24 4.31 27.50
C ASP A 443 -18.18 5.48 27.13
N ASP A 444 -17.72 6.33 26.20
CA ASP A 444 -18.54 7.37 25.58
C ASP A 444 -18.80 7.01 24.12
N GLU A 445 -19.97 6.42 23.87
CA GLU A 445 -20.39 5.96 22.54
C GLU A 445 -20.29 7.03 21.45
N ARG A 446 -20.58 8.30 21.76
CA ARG A 446 -20.55 9.37 20.75
C ARG A 446 -19.11 9.67 20.36
N MET A 447 -18.21 9.70 21.34
CA MET A 447 -16.79 9.95 21.11
C MET A 447 -16.14 8.77 20.37
N LEU A 448 -16.38 7.55 20.85
CA LEU A 448 -15.83 6.32 20.28
C LEU A 448 -16.35 6.10 18.86
N GLY A 449 -17.66 6.23 18.64
CA GLY A 449 -18.26 6.10 17.31
C GLY A 449 -17.67 7.08 16.30
N LYS A 450 -17.42 8.34 16.71
CA LYS A 450 -16.74 9.32 15.87
C LYS A 450 -15.31 8.88 15.53
N ILE A 451 -14.53 8.44 16.51
CA ILE A 451 -13.15 7.96 16.30
C ILE A 451 -13.12 6.79 15.32
N ILE A 452 -14.02 5.81 15.49
CA ILE A 452 -14.09 4.64 14.62
C ILE A 452 -14.43 5.04 13.18
N LYS A 453 -15.41 5.91 12.97
CA LYS A 453 -15.76 6.43 11.63
C LYS A 453 -14.61 7.25 11.02
N ASP A 454 -13.94 8.06 11.82
CA ASP A 454 -12.82 8.88 11.38
C ASP A 454 -11.64 8.04 10.90
N ILE A 455 -11.19 7.07 11.70
CA ILE A 455 -10.08 6.18 11.32
C ILE A 455 -10.49 5.26 10.16
N SER A 456 -11.76 4.86 10.07
CA SER A 456 -12.23 3.97 9.00
C SER A 456 -12.34 4.64 7.63
N TYR A 457 -12.40 5.98 7.57
CA TYR A 457 -12.65 6.73 6.33
C TYR A 457 -12.33 8.23 6.40
N ASN A 458 -12.95 8.98 7.32
CA ASN A 458 -13.00 10.45 7.21
C ASN A 458 -11.63 11.12 7.40
N ASN A 459 -10.74 10.55 8.20
CA ASN A 459 -9.38 11.06 8.36
C ASN A 459 -8.63 11.07 7.03
N ALA A 460 -8.70 9.99 6.26
CA ALA A 460 -8.07 9.92 4.93
C ALA A 460 -8.70 10.93 3.96
N VAL A 461 -10.04 11.05 3.94
CA VAL A 461 -10.73 12.07 3.11
C VAL A 461 -10.17 13.46 3.37
N ARG A 462 -10.12 13.87 4.65
CA ARG A 462 -9.63 15.19 5.06
C ARG A 462 -8.14 15.38 4.83
N TYR A 463 -7.32 14.37 5.12
CA TYR A 463 -5.86 14.49 5.03
C TYR A 463 -5.39 14.66 3.59
N PHE A 464 -5.95 13.89 2.65
CA PHE A 464 -5.60 13.98 1.24
C PHE A 464 -6.41 15.04 0.48
N GLU A 465 -7.45 15.61 1.11
CA GLU A 465 -8.37 16.58 0.50
C GLU A 465 -9.03 16.02 -0.77
N PHE A 466 -9.45 14.75 -0.69
CA PHE A 466 -10.20 14.12 -1.76
C PHE A 466 -11.62 14.70 -1.86
N GLU A 467 -12.16 14.78 -3.06
CA GLU A 467 -13.52 15.25 -3.32
C GLU A 467 -14.56 14.18 -2.97
N LEU A 468 -14.61 13.83 -1.68
CA LEU A 468 -15.50 12.85 -1.08
C LEU A 468 -16.25 13.49 0.09
N LYS A 469 -17.42 12.93 0.42
CA LYS A 469 -18.21 13.37 1.59
C LYS A 469 -17.83 12.54 2.80
N GLU A 470 -17.56 13.21 3.91
CA GLU A 470 -17.44 12.56 5.21
C GLU A 470 -18.76 11.87 5.62
N VAL A 471 -18.64 10.76 6.34
CA VAL A 471 -19.76 9.96 6.86
C VAL A 471 -19.80 10.12 8.37
N TYR A 472 -20.92 10.64 8.89
CA TYR A 472 -21.11 10.97 10.31
C TYR A 472 -22.01 10.00 11.07
#